data_AF-R5B1F8-F1
#
_entry.id   AF-R5B1F8-F1
#
_cell.length_a   1.000
_cell.length_b   1.000
_cell.length_c   1.000
_cell.angle_alpha   90.00
_cell.angle_beta   90.00
_cell.angle_gamma   90.00
#
_symmetry.space_group_name_H-M   'P 1'
#
loop_
_entity.id
_entity.type
_entity.pdbx_description
1 polymer ?
#
loop_
_entity_poly.entity_id
_entity_poly.type
_entity_poly.pdbx_seq_one_letter_code
_entity_poly.pdbx_strand_id
1 'polypeptide(L)'
;MIVIYCHRQHATAGDTLCPECQELLDYALQRLSHCPKGNLKTSCRKCTIHCYSPLYRHKIQTVMRYVGPRMIFYHPISAIRHLITELK
;
A
#
# COMPACT_ATOMS: atom_id res chain seq x y z
N MET A 1 -2.22 6.16 2.46
CA MET A 1 -1.90 5.70 1.09
C MET A 1 -3.17 5.40 0.28
N ILE A 2 -4.06 4.49 0.74
CA ILE A 2 -5.30 4.16 0.03
C ILE A 2 -6.21 5.40 -0.14
N VAL A 3 -6.28 6.25 0.88
CA VAL A 3 -6.99 7.55 0.86
C VAL A 3 -6.61 8.42 -0.36
N ILE A 4 -5.31 8.58 -0.64
CA ILE A 4 -4.81 9.37 -1.78
C ILE A 4 -5.29 8.79 -3.11
N TYR A 5 -5.30 7.46 -3.25
CA TYR A 5 -5.81 6.78 -4.44
C TYR A 5 -7.32 6.96 -4.58
N CYS A 6 -8.07 6.80 -3.48
CA CYS A 6 -9.51 6.95 -3.46
C CYS A 6 -9.96 8.34 -3.94
N HIS A 7 -9.39 9.41 -3.38
CA HIS A 7 -9.75 10.78 -3.78
C HIS A 7 -9.46 11.07 -5.25
N ARG A 8 -8.35 10.55 -5.78
CA ARG A 8 -7.95 10.80 -7.16
C ARG A 8 -8.72 9.97 -8.17
N GLN A 9 -9.05 8.72 -7.84
CA GLN A 9 -9.66 7.79 -8.79
C GLN A 9 -11.19 7.79 -8.72
N HIS A 10 -11.77 8.01 -7.54
CA HIS A 10 -13.22 7.96 -7.31
C HIS A 10 -13.83 9.35 -7.04
N ALA A 11 -13.02 10.43 -7.17
CA ALA A 11 -13.44 11.81 -6.94
C ALA A 11 -14.15 12.04 -5.58
N THR A 12 -13.84 11.23 -4.57
CA THR A 12 -14.38 11.42 -3.22
C THR A 12 -13.79 12.69 -2.61
N ALA A 13 -14.59 13.43 -1.83
CA ALA A 13 -14.15 14.62 -1.09
C ALA A 13 -14.19 14.34 0.43
N GLY A 14 -13.21 14.87 1.18
CA GLY A 14 -13.13 14.71 2.65
C GLY A 14 -12.19 13.60 3.12
N ASP A 15 -12.34 13.12 4.36
CA ASP A 15 -11.52 12.03 4.93
C ASP A 15 -12.14 10.63 4.75
N THR A 16 -13.27 10.54 4.05
CA THR A 16 -14.02 9.29 3.87
C THR A 16 -13.56 8.52 2.64
N LEU A 17 -13.25 7.24 2.84
CA LEU A 17 -13.00 6.28 1.77
C LEU A 17 -14.32 5.85 1.11
N CYS A 18 -14.30 5.58 -0.20
CA CYS A 18 -15.40 4.89 -0.86
C CYS A 18 -15.52 3.45 -0.31
N PRO A 19 -16.70 2.81 -0.39
CA PRO A 19 -16.91 1.46 0.14
C PRO A 19 -15.87 0.44 -0.32
N GLU A 20 -15.46 0.49 -1.59
CA GLU A 20 -14.44 -0.42 -2.15
C GLU A 20 -13.04 -0.21 -1.56
N CYS A 21 -12.64 1.06 -1.35
CA CYS A 21 -11.35 1.39 -0.77
C CYS A 21 -11.32 1.11 0.73
N GLN A 22 -12.45 1.29 1.42
CA GLN A 22 -12.63 0.92 2.82
C GLN A 22 -12.50 -0.60 2.98
N GLU A 23 -13.19 -1.39 2.15
CA GLU A 23 -13.08 -2.85 2.16
C GLU A 23 -11.64 -3.34 1.95
N LEU A 24 -10.92 -2.71 1.00
CA LEU A 24 -9.51 -3.02 0.76
C LEU A 24 -8.63 -2.68 1.98
N LEU A 25 -8.90 -1.56 2.65
CA LEU A 25 -8.18 -1.14 3.86
C LEU A 25 -8.44 -2.13 5.01
N ASP A 26 -9.70 -2.47 5.26
CA ASP A 26 -10.10 -3.40 6.33
C ASP A 26 -9.50 -4.78 6.09
N TYR A 27 -9.53 -5.28 4.85
CA TYR A 27 -8.85 -6.51 4.46
C TYR A 27 -7.34 -6.44 4.75
N ALA A 28 -6.68 -5.33 4.38
CA ALA A 28 -5.25 -5.17 4.61
C ALA A 28 -4.91 -5.13 6.11
N LEU A 29 -5.70 -4.43 6.93
CA LEU A 29 -5.54 -4.35 8.38
C LEU A 29 -5.74 -5.70 9.04
N GLN A 30 -6.76 -6.45 8.64
CA GLN A 30 -7.00 -7.80 9.15
C GLN A 30 -5.82 -8.75 8.82
N ARG A 31 -5.23 -8.64 7.62
CA ARG A 31 -4.04 -9.45 7.30
C ARG A 31 -2.79 -9.02 8.07
N LEU A 32 -2.67 -7.73 8.39
CA LEU A 32 -1.57 -7.21 9.18
C LEU A 32 -1.67 -7.64 10.65
N SER A 33 -2.87 -7.64 11.25
CA SER A 33 -3.07 -8.07 12.64
C SER A 33 -2.71 -9.53 12.86
N HIS A 34 -2.95 -10.39 11.86
CA HIS A 34 -2.58 -11.80 11.89
C HIS A 34 -1.20 -12.10 11.27
N CYS A 35 -0.37 -11.09 11.01
CA CYS A 35 0.92 -11.30 10.36
C CYS A 35 1.93 -11.93 11.34
N PRO A 36 2.49 -13.12 11.05
CA PRO A 36 3.44 -13.78 11.95
C PRO A 36 4.77 -13.03 12.06
N LYS A 37 5.08 -12.14 11.10
CA LYS A 37 6.30 -11.31 11.10
C LYS A 37 6.15 -9.99 11.86
N GLY A 38 4.91 -9.56 12.15
CA GLY A 38 4.63 -8.31 12.86
C GLY A 38 5.48 -7.11 12.41
N ASN A 39 6.13 -6.46 13.37
CA ASN A 39 6.96 -5.26 13.17
C ASN A 39 8.35 -5.55 12.56
N LEU A 40 8.81 -6.80 12.54
CA LEU A 40 10.08 -7.20 11.90
C LEU A 40 9.95 -7.33 10.38
N LYS A 41 8.77 -7.07 9.84
CA LYS A 41 8.47 -7.19 8.42
C LYS A 41 9.01 -6.00 7.63
N THR A 42 9.79 -6.29 6.60
CA THR A 42 10.31 -5.27 5.66
C THR A 42 9.23 -4.77 4.69
N SER A 43 8.77 -5.63 3.77
CA SER A 43 7.75 -5.28 2.78
C SER A 43 6.89 -6.48 2.42
N CYS A 44 5.58 -6.28 2.22
CA CYS A 44 4.70 -7.33 1.69
C CYS A 44 5.18 -7.87 0.34
N ARG A 45 5.86 -7.03 -0.48
CA ARG A 45 6.35 -7.40 -1.81
C ARG A 45 7.46 -8.45 -1.76
N LYS A 46 8.35 -8.37 -0.76
CA LYS A 46 9.49 -9.29 -0.55
C LYS A 46 9.16 -10.43 0.42
N CYS A 47 7.91 -10.52 0.89
CA CYS A 47 7.51 -11.54 1.83
C CYS A 47 7.33 -12.88 1.11
N THR A 48 7.90 -13.95 1.69
CA THR A 48 7.71 -15.33 1.22
C THR A 48 6.30 -15.87 1.50
N ILE A 49 5.56 -15.22 2.41
CA ILE A 49 4.21 -15.65 2.81
C ILE A 49 3.18 -14.95 1.92
N HIS A 50 2.48 -15.74 1.09
CA HIS A 50 1.38 -15.27 0.25
C HIS A 50 0.06 -15.24 1.05
N CYS A 51 -0.14 -14.17 1.82
CA CYS A 51 -1.32 -13.98 2.67
C CYS A 51 -2.48 -13.20 2.01
N TYR A 52 -2.26 -12.56 0.86
CA TYR A 52 -3.28 -11.82 0.13
C TYR A 52 -3.97 -12.74 -0.88
N SER A 53 -5.31 -12.67 -0.96
CA SER A 53 -6.03 -13.30 -2.07
C SER A 53 -5.59 -12.66 -3.39
N PRO A 54 -5.64 -13.40 -4.53
CA PRO A 54 -5.24 -12.87 -5.83
C PRO A 54 -5.95 -11.57 -6.18
N LEU A 55 -7.26 -11.49 -5.91
CA LEU A 55 -8.08 -10.30 -6.20
C LEU A 55 -7.63 -9.07 -5.40
N TYR A 56 -7.50 -9.19 -4.08
CA TYR A 56 -7.04 -8.06 -3.24
C TYR A 56 -5.57 -7.73 -3.48
N ARG A 57 -4.75 -8.72 -3.88
CA ARG A 57 -3.36 -8.51 -4.28
C ARG A 57 -3.27 -7.61 -5.52
N HIS A 58 -4.10 -7.84 -6.53
CA HIS A 58 -4.14 -6.96 -7.70
C HIS A 58 -4.62 -5.56 -7.32
N LYS A 59 -5.68 -5.43 -6.52
CA LYS A 59 -6.19 -4.13 -6.05
C LYS A 59 -5.11 -3.33 -5.32
N ILE A 60 -4.43 -3.92 -4.33
CA ILE A 60 -3.39 -3.22 -3.57
C ILE A 60 -2.16 -2.89 -4.43
N GLN A 61 -1.81 -3.73 -5.41
CA GLN A 61 -0.74 -3.43 -6.35
C GLN A 61 -1.06 -2.21 -7.22
N THR A 62 -2.30 -2.07 -7.68
CA THR A 62 -2.75 -0.88 -8.43
C THR A 62 -2.63 0.38 -7.58
N VAL A 63 -3.10 0.32 -6.33
CA VAL A 63 -2.96 1.43 -5.37
C VAL A 63 -1.49 1.78 -5.16
N MET A 64 -0.63 0.78 -4.89
CA MET A 64 0.79 1.00 -4.63
C MET A 64 1.53 1.52 -5.87
N ARG A 65 1.15 1.09 -7.08
CA ARG A 65 1.73 1.62 -8.33
C ARG A 65 1.38 3.09 -8.56
N TYR A 66 0.19 3.49 -8.14
CA TYR A 66 -0.25 4.88 -8.23
C TYR A 66 0.39 5.76 -7.14
N VAL A 67 0.35 5.30 -5.88
CA VAL A 67 0.78 6.10 -4.72
C VAL A 67 2.30 6.05 -4.53
N GLY A 68 2.95 4.95 -4.86
CA GLY A 68 4.39 4.72 -4.70
C GLY A 68 5.28 5.84 -5.27
N PRO A 69 5.22 6.18 -6.57
CA PRO A 69 6.03 7.26 -7.13
C PRO A 69 5.64 8.64 -6.58
N ARG A 70 4.40 8.80 -6.09
CA ARG A 70 3.93 10.07 -5.52
C ARG A 70 4.39 10.29 -4.09
N MET A 71 4.68 9.24 -3.33
CA MET A 71 5.28 9.32 -1.98
C MET A 71 6.69 9.94 -2.01
N ILE A 72 7.37 9.92 -3.16
CA ILE A 72 8.67 10.57 -3.37
C ILE A 72 8.58 12.09 -3.14
N PHE A 73 7.44 12.71 -3.48
CA PHE A 73 7.23 14.14 -3.26
C PHE A 73 6.96 14.51 -1.79
N TYR A 74 6.54 13.55 -0.96
CA TYR A 74 6.25 13.77 0.47
C TYR A 74 7.45 13.43 1.38
N HIS A 75 8.25 12.43 1.02
CA HIS A 75 9.47 12.03 1.75
C HIS A 75 10.67 11.85 0.81
N PRO A 76 11.24 12.94 0.29
CA PRO A 76 12.25 12.88 -0.78
C PRO A 76 13.54 12.14 -0.38
N ILE A 77 13.99 12.29 0.87
CA ILE A 77 15.24 11.68 1.36
C ILE A 77 15.13 10.15 1.48
N SER A 78 13.98 9.64 1.97
CA SER A 78 13.74 8.20 2.10
C SER A 78 13.57 7.53 0.74
N ALA A 79 12.97 8.22 -0.23
CA ALA A 79 12.81 7.73 -1.60
C ALA A 79 14.16 7.59 -2.33
N ILE A 80 15.06 8.57 -2.20
CA ILE A 80 16.40 8.52 -2.79
C ILE A 80 17.22 7.35 -2.20
N ARG A 81 17.19 7.16 -0.87
CA ARG A 81 17.83 5.98 -0.23
C ARG A 81 17.28 4.65 -0.75
N HIS A 82 15.96 4.54 -0.91
CA HIS A 82 15.33 3.31 -1.39
C HIS A 82 15.69 3.01 -2.84
N LEU A 83 15.74 4.02 -3.71
CA LEU A 83 16.15 3.89 -5.11
C LEU A 83 17.59 3.41 -5.26
N ILE A 84 18.52 3.97 -4.47
CA ILE A 84 19.94 3.57 -4.47
C ILE A 84 20.11 2.13 -3.97
N THR A 85 19.24 1.66 -3.07
CA THR A 85 19.30 0.30 -2.50
C THR A 85 18.62 -0.75 -3.39
N GLU A 86 17.65 -0.39 -4.23
CA GLU A 86 17.03 -1.31 -5.20
C GLU A 86 17.82 -1.43 -6.53
N LEU A 87 18.73 -0.50 -6.82
CA LEU A 87 19.61 -0.51 -8.00
C LEU A 87 20.98 -1.19 -7.75
N LYS A 88 21.18 -1.77 -6.57
CA LYS A 88 22.39 -2.50 -6.19
C LYS A 88 22.03 -3.94 -5.87
#